data_AF-A0A3C0UJF8-F1
#
_entry.id   AF-A0A3C0UJF8-F1
#
_cell.length_a   1.000
_cell.length_b   1.000
_cell.length_c   1.000
_cell.angle_alpha   90.00
_cell.angle_beta   90.00
_cell.angle_gamma   90.00
#
_symmetry.space_group_name_H-M   'P 1'
#
loop_
_entity.id
_entity.type
_entity.pdbx_description
1 polymer ?
#
loop_
_entity_poly.entity_id
_entity_poly.type
_entity_poly.pdbx_seq_one_letter_code
_entity_poly.pdbx_strand_id
1 'polypeptide(L)'
;MIISASRRTDIPAFYAEWFINRLKQGSFLVKNPYNGNSISRIVFTRESIDCIVFWTKNAEPMLSKLKTIDAMGYPYYFQFTITPYDTNIEKNLPVKSAIVDTFKRLSATIGRERIVWRYDPIIINQELSV
;
A
#
# COMPACT_ATOMS: atom_id res chain seq x y z
N MET A 1 15.59 1.62 9.31
CA MET A 1 14.92 2.42 8.27
C MET A 1 13.44 2.07 8.16
N ILE A 2 12.55 3.07 8.05
CA ILE A 2 11.14 2.86 7.69
C ILE A 2 10.96 3.06 6.19
N ILE A 3 10.31 2.10 5.51
CA ILE A 3 9.94 2.21 4.10
C ILE A 3 8.48 2.65 4.02
N SER A 4 8.25 3.90 3.65
CA SER A 4 6.90 4.35 3.27
C SER A 4 6.58 3.90 1.84
N ALA A 5 6.17 2.64 1.70
CA ALA A 5 5.72 2.07 0.44
C ALA A 5 4.40 2.71 0.00
N SER A 6 4.22 2.91 -1.29
CA SER A 6 2.99 3.42 -1.91
C SER A 6 2.66 4.91 -1.82
N ARG A 7 3.64 5.79 -1.55
CA ARG A 7 3.40 7.24 -1.59
C ARG A 7 3.25 7.81 -3.01
N ARG A 8 3.85 7.15 -4.01
CA ARG A 8 3.81 7.58 -5.43
C ARG A 8 2.82 6.80 -6.29
N THR A 9 2.43 5.62 -5.85
CA THR A 9 1.51 4.70 -6.54
C THR A 9 1.00 3.67 -5.54
N ASP A 10 -0.16 3.07 -5.77
CA ASP A 10 -0.69 2.02 -4.90
C ASP A 10 0.03 0.68 -5.17
N ILE A 11 1.11 0.42 -4.43
CA ILE A 11 1.91 -0.80 -4.61
C ILE A 11 1.08 -2.06 -4.33
N PRO A 12 0.29 -2.16 -3.25
CA PRO A 12 -0.57 -3.32 -3.02
C PRO A 12 -1.52 -3.62 -4.18
N ALA A 13 -2.11 -2.59 -4.79
CA ALA A 13 -3.05 -2.77 -5.89
C ALA A 13 -2.37 -3.13 -7.22
N PHE A 14 -1.19 -2.56 -7.52
CA PHE A 14 -0.63 -2.61 -8.88
C PHE A 14 0.75 -3.25 -9.01
N TYR A 15 1.56 -3.24 -7.95
CA TYR A 15 2.99 -3.56 -8.03
C TYR A 15 3.46 -4.52 -6.93
N ALA A 16 2.56 -5.33 -6.37
CA ALA A 16 2.89 -6.24 -5.28
C ALA A 16 3.99 -7.25 -5.65
N GLU A 17 3.96 -7.79 -6.87
CA GLU A 17 4.98 -8.73 -7.35
C GLU A 17 6.34 -8.05 -7.52
N TRP A 18 6.34 -6.86 -8.16
CA TRP A 18 7.55 -6.04 -8.28
C TRP A 18 8.17 -5.75 -6.92
N PHE A 19 7.34 -5.39 -5.92
CA PHE A 19 7.82 -5.05 -4.58
C PHE A 19 8.48 -6.24 -3.88
N ILE A 20 7.89 -7.43 -3.97
CA ILE A 20 8.52 -8.66 -3.45
C ILE A 20 9.88 -8.89 -4.11
N ASN A 21 9.97 -8.74 -5.43
CA ASN A 21 11.23 -8.93 -6.14
C ASN A 21 12.30 -7.90 -5.72
N ARG A 22 11.90 -6.66 -5.38
CA ARG A 22 12.81 -5.68 -4.79
C ARG A 22 13.28 -6.07 -3.39
N LEU A 23 12.39 -6.58 -2.54
CA LEU A 23 12.76 -7.08 -1.21
C LEU A 23 13.75 -8.24 -1.30
N LYS A 24 13.53 -9.18 -2.22
CA LYS A 24 14.45 -10.30 -2.49
C LYS A 24 15.82 -9.83 -2.99
N GLN A 25 15.83 -8.77 -3.80
CA GLN A 25 17.07 -8.19 -4.32
C GLN A 25 17.85 -7.34 -3.28
N GLY A 26 17.21 -6.94 -2.17
CA GLY A 26 17.86 -6.09 -1.15
C GLY A 26 18.19 -4.68 -1.64
N SER A 27 17.45 -4.15 -2.63
CA SER A 27 17.64 -2.77 -3.07
C SER A 27 16.39 -2.17 -3.71
N PHE A 28 16.31 -0.84 -3.78
CA PHE A 28 15.33 -0.08 -4.56
C PHE A 28 16.03 0.93 -5.46
N LEU A 29 15.45 1.21 -6.63
CA LEU A 29 15.81 2.37 -7.44
C LEU A 29 14.74 3.44 -7.26
N VAL A 30 15.15 4.62 -6.84
CA VAL A 30 14.26 5.75 -6.57
C VAL A 30 14.64 6.90 -7.47
N LYS A 31 13.70 7.27 -8.35
CA LYS A 31 13.81 8.48 -9.18
C LYS A 31 13.66 9.72 -8.29
N ASN A 32 14.55 10.69 -8.45
CA ASN A 32 14.42 11.99 -7.79
C ASN A 32 13.22 12.74 -8.39
N PRO A 33 12.29 13.27 -7.57
CA PRO A 33 11.10 13.97 -8.08
C PRO A 33 11.41 15.32 -8.73
N TYR A 34 12.53 15.96 -8.38
CA TYR A 34 12.94 17.27 -8.90
C TYR A 34 13.91 17.16 -10.09
N ASN A 35 14.71 16.10 -10.16
CA ASN A 35 15.62 15.83 -11.27
C ASN A 35 15.40 14.41 -11.82
N GLY A 36 14.62 14.32 -12.90
CA GLY A 36 14.23 13.03 -13.47
C GLY A 36 15.38 12.18 -14.01
N ASN A 37 16.55 12.76 -14.30
CA ASN A 37 17.72 12.01 -14.76
C ASN A 37 18.54 11.43 -13.59
N SER A 38 18.23 11.83 -12.35
CA SER A 38 18.88 11.32 -11.15
C SER A 38 18.10 10.13 -10.58
N ILE A 39 18.75 8.97 -10.54
CA ILE A 39 18.24 7.74 -9.94
C ILE A 39 19.16 7.35 -8.79
N SER A 40 18.61 7.30 -7.59
CA SER A 40 19.32 6.81 -6.40
C SER A 40 19.08 5.32 -6.22
N ARG A 41 20.13 4.57 -5.92
CA ARG A 41 20.03 3.17 -5.49
C ARG A 41 20.10 3.12 -3.97
N ILE A 42 19.05 2.59 -3.36
CA ILE A 42 18.97 2.34 -1.93
C ILE A 42 19.23 0.85 -1.73
N VAL A 43 20.32 0.48 -1.08
CA VAL A 43 20.63 -0.90 -0.71
C VAL A 43 20.24 -1.11 0.74
N PHE A 44 19.70 -2.28 1.07
CA PHE A 44 19.28 -2.62 2.43
C PHE A 44 19.43 -4.11 2.66
N THR A 45 19.64 -4.48 3.92
CA THR A 45 19.46 -5.86 4.41
C THR A 45 18.11 -5.96 5.10
N ARG A 46 17.71 -7.19 5.46
CA ARG A 46 16.53 -7.35 6.30
C ARG A 46 16.65 -6.49 7.55
N GLU A 47 17.71 -6.65 8.33
CA GLU A 47 17.94 -6.04 9.65
C GLU A 47 17.88 -4.51 9.60
N SER A 48 18.27 -3.91 8.47
CA SER A 48 18.23 -2.46 8.29
C SER A 48 16.82 -1.86 8.14
N ILE A 49 15.79 -2.67 7.91
CA ILE A 49 14.39 -2.24 7.78
C ILE A 49 13.63 -2.48 9.09
N ASP A 50 13.14 -1.40 9.69
CA ASP A 50 12.37 -1.45 10.94
C ASP A 50 10.88 -1.70 10.68
N CYS A 51 10.36 -1.20 9.56
CA CYS A 51 8.96 -1.37 9.16
C CYS A 51 8.73 -0.96 7.71
N ILE A 52 7.76 -1.62 7.06
CA ILE A 52 7.20 -1.22 5.77
C ILE A 52 5.77 -0.70 5.99
N VAL A 53 5.48 0.48 5.49
CA VAL A 53 4.14 1.08 5.55
C VAL A 53 3.50 0.99 4.18
N PHE A 54 2.41 0.25 4.04
CA PHE A 54 1.64 0.20 2.80
C PHE A 54 0.48 1.19 2.83
N TRP A 55 0.27 1.90 1.73
CA TRP A 55 -0.90 2.76 1.51
C TRP A 55 -1.69 2.19 0.36
N THR A 56 -3.00 1.99 0.53
CA THR A 56 -3.84 1.40 -0.51
C THR A 56 -5.32 1.68 -0.33
N LYS A 57 -6.05 1.66 -1.44
CA LYS A 57 -7.52 1.49 -1.46
C LYS A 57 -7.95 0.08 -1.86
N ASN A 58 -7.01 -0.76 -2.30
CA ASN A 58 -7.25 -2.13 -2.74
C ASN A 58 -6.04 -3.03 -2.48
N ALA A 59 -6.06 -3.77 -1.36
CA ALA A 59 -5.01 -4.73 -1.02
C ALA A 59 -5.16 -6.11 -1.68
N GLU A 60 -6.24 -6.35 -2.43
CA GLU A 60 -6.58 -7.69 -2.94
C GLU A 60 -5.41 -8.37 -3.69
N PRO A 61 -4.72 -7.69 -4.63
CA PRO A 61 -3.65 -8.30 -5.41
C PRO A 61 -2.41 -8.66 -4.59
N MET A 62 -2.32 -8.16 -3.35
CA MET A 62 -1.21 -8.38 -2.43
C MET A 62 -1.53 -9.41 -1.34
N LEU A 63 -2.79 -9.78 -1.09
CA LEU A 63 -3.13 -10.69 0.01
C LEU A 63 -2.38 -12.04 -0.07
N SER A 64 -2.33 -12.64 -1.25
CA SER A 64 -1.63 -13.92 -1.46
C SER A 64 -0.11 -13.83 -1.29
N LYS A 65 0.43 -12.61 -1.28
CA LYS A 65 1.86 -12.29 -1.23
C LYS A 65 2.35 -11.98 0.19
N LEU A 66 1.44 -11.72 1.13
CA LEU A 66 1.79 -11.35 2.52
C LEU A 66 2.61 -12.44 3.22
N LYS A 67 2.25 -13.71 3.02
CA LYS A 67 2.99 -14.86 3.57
C LYS A 67 4.47 -14.85 3.16
N THR A 68 4.78 -14.40 1.94
CA THR A 68 6.16 -14.27 1.48
C THR A 68 6.90 -13.18 2.26
N ILE A 69 6.24 -12.05 2.53
CA ILE A 69 6.83 -10.94 3.30
C ILE A 69 7.05 -11.37 4.75
N ASP A 70 6.08 -12.09 5.35
CA ASP A 70 6.19 -12.66 6.69
C ASP A 70 7.36 -13.65 6.77
N ALA A 71 7.51 -14.56 5.79
CA ALA A 71 8.60 -15.53 5.74
C ALA A 71 9.99 -14.87 5.58
N MET A 72 10.05 -13.71 4.93
CA MET A 72 11.26 -12.89 4.85
C MET A 72 11.55 -12.10 6.14
N GLY A 73 10.63 -12.15 7.12
CA GLY A 73 10.78 -11.53 8.43
C GLY A 73 10.57 -10.01 8.44
N TYR A 74 10.01 -9.42 7.38
CA TYR A 74 9.79 -7.98 7.32
C TYR A 74 8.55 -7.57 8.11
N PRO A 75 8.67 -6.66 9.09
CA PRO A 75 7.52 -6.04 9.74
C PRO A 75 6.83 -5.05 8.80
N TYR A 76 5.50 -5.05 8.80
CA TYR A 76 4.70 -4.12 8.01
C TYR A 76 3.34 -3.84 8.63
N TYR A 77 2.72 -2.75 8.21
CA TYR A 77 1.32 -2.43 8.48
C TYR A 77 0.68 -1.72 7.29
N PHE A 78 -0.65 -1.64 7.29
CA PHE A 78 -1.43 -1.03 6.22
C PHE A 78 -2.15 0.24 6.70
N GLN A 79 -1.99 1.30 5.94
CA GLN A 79 -2.90 2.44 5.89
C GLN A 79 -3.88 2.20 4.76
N PHE A 80 -5.11 1.81 5.11
CA PHE A 80 -6.14 1.43 4.15
C PHE A 80 -7.22 2.49 4.10
N THR A 81 -7.45 3.07 2.93
CA THR A 81 -8.48 4.09 2.75
C THR A 81 -9.79 3.50 2.23
N ILE A 82 -10.90 3.80 2.90
CA ILE A 82 -12.26 3.53 2.42
C ILE A 82 -13.03 4.85 2.40
N THR A 83 -13.55 5.20 1.22
CA THR A 83 -14.32 6.42 0.92
C THR A 83 -15.68 6.04 0.34
N PRO A 84 -16.71 6.90 0.40
CA PRO A 84 -18.04 6.63 -0.15
C PRO A 84 -18.16 6.96 -1.65
N TYR A 85 -17.11 7.51 -2.26
CA TYR A 85 -17.17 8.02 -3.63
C TYR A 85 -17.40 6.93 -4.67
N ASP A 86 -18.20 7.23 -5.69
CA ASP A 86 -18.50 6.33 -6.78
C ASP A 86 -17.44 6.41 -7.91
N THR A 87 -17.75 5.81 -9.05
CA THR A 87 -16.88 5.78 -10.22
C THR A 87 -16.70 7.13 -10.90
N ASN A 88 -17.47 8.17 -10.56
CA ASN A 88 -17.21 9.52 -11.08
C ASN A 88 -15.89 10.08 -10.52
N ILE A 89 -15.54 9.71 -9.28
CA ILE A 89 -14.31 10.12 -8.60
C ILE A 89 -13.28 8.98 -8.59
N GLU A 90 -13.70 7.74 -8.39
CA GLU A 90 -12.82 6.59 -8.16
C GLU A 90 -13.00 5.48 -9.22
N LYS A 91 -12.84 5.85 -10.50
CA LYS A 91 -13.11 5.02 -11.69
C LYS A 91 -12.57 3.58 -11.66
N ASN A 92 -11.36 3.38 -11.16
CA ASN A 92 -10.63 2.11 -11.31
C ASN A 92 -10.60 1.27 -10.02
N LEU A 93 -11.42 1.62 -9.03
CA LEU A 93 -11.54 0.82 -7.82
C LEU A 93 -12.63 -0.24 -7.95
N PRO A 94 -12.49 -1.38 -7.24
CA PRO A 94 -13.60 -2.31 -7.07
C PRO A 94 -14.82 -1.63 -6.45
N VAL A 95 -15.99 -2.25 -6.61
CA VAL A 95 -17.21 -1.82 -5.90
C VAL A 95 -16.98 -1.81 -4.39
N LYS A 96 -17.66 -0.91 -3.66
CA LYS A 96 -17.40 -0.65 -2.24
C LYS A 96 -17.53 -1.88 -1.34
N SER A 97 -18.50 -2.74 -1.62
CA SER A 97 -18.64 -4.02 -0.91
C SER A 97 -17.36 -4.87 -1.01
N ALA A 98 -16.80 -5.01 -2.21
CA ALA A 98 -15.56 -5.76 -2.42
C ALA A 98 -14.35 -5.12 -1.72
N ILE A 99 -14.28 -3.78 -1.67
CA ILE A 99 -13.23 -3.07 -0.91
C ILE A 99 -13.36 -3.37 0.59
N VAL A 100 -14.57 -3.25 1.15
CA VAL A 100 -14.84 -3.52 2.57
C VAL A 100 -14.54 -4.98 2.92
N ASP A 101 -14.89 -5.92 2.06
CA ASP A 101 -14.60 -7.35 2.25
C ASP A 101 -13.08 -7.63 2.19
N THR A 102 -12.37 -6.96 1.29
CA THR A 102 -10.90 -7.02 1.21
C THR A 102 -10.26 -6.45 2.47
N PHE A 103 -10.75 -5.32 2.98
CA PHE A 103 -10.29 -4.74 4.24
C PHE A 103 -10.48 -5.69 5.42
N LYS A 104 -11.66 -6.31 5.55
CA LYS A 104 -11.95 -7.30 6.59
C LYS A 104 -11.02 -8.52 6.50
N ARG A 105 -10.84 -9.08 5.30
CA ARG A 105 -9.92 -10.21 5.08
C ARG A 105 -8.48 -9.86 5.40
N LEU A 106 -8.03 -8.68 4.97
CA LEU A 106 -6.70 -8.17 5.32
C LEU A 106 -6.54 -8.10 6.84
N SER A 107 -7.47 -7.45 7.54
CA SER A 107 -7.44 -7.33 9.00
C SER A 107 -7.49 -8.68 9.72
N ALA A 108 -8.23 -9.66 9.19
CA ALA A 108 -8.24 -11.02 9.73
C ALA A 108 -6.91 -11.75 9.49
N THR A 109 -6.24 -11.47 8.38
CA THR A 109 -4.97 -12.10 8.01
C THR A 109 -3.80 -11.55 8.81
N ILE A 110 -3.74 -10.22 8.97
CA ILE A 110 -2.58 -9.56 9.59
C ILE A 110 -2.86 -9.09 11.02
N GLY A 111 -4.09 -9.17 11.52
CA GLY A 111 -4.42 -8.61 12.82
C GLY A 111 -4.78 -7.13 12.73
N ARG A 112 -5.76 -6.73 13.55
CA ARG A 112 -6.33 -5.37 13.54
C ARG A 112 -5.34 -4.30 13.97
N GLU A 113 -4.32 -4.66 14.74
CA GLU A 113 -3.25 -3.78 15.21
C GLU A 113 -2.31 -3.33 14.09
N ARG A 114 -2.28 -4.07 12.96
CA ARG A 114 -1.49 -3.74 11.77
C ARG A 114 -2.31 -3.04 10.68
N ILE A 115 -3.51 -2.55 11.02
CA ILE A 115 -4.40 -1.86 10.10
C ILE A 115 -4.77 -0.49 10.67
N VAL A 116 -4.55 0.55 9.88
CA VAL A 116 -5.07 1.90 10.12
C VAL A 116 -6.10 2.21 9.04
N TRP A 117 -7.36 2.32 9.44
CA TRP A 117 -8.41 2.79 8.54
C TRP A 117 -8.29 4.31 8.35
N ARG A 118 -8.33 4.74 7.10
CA ARG A 118 -8.28 6.14 6.68
C ARG A 118 -9.49 6.54 5.86
N TYR A 119 -9.73 7.85 5.89
CA TYR A 119 -10.70 8.53 5.04
C TYR A 119 -10.01 9.74 4.41
N ASP A 120 -9.54 9.60 3.16
CA ASP A 120 -8.77 10.64 2.45
C ASP A 120 -8.80 10.38 0.92
N PRO A 121 -9.15 11.35 0.07
CA PRO A 121 -9.50 12.74 0.40
C PRO A 121 -10.88 12.88 1.02
N ILE A 122 -11.11 14.03 1.69
CA ILE A 122 -12.43 14.54 2.02
C ILE A 122 -12.79 15.56 0.93
N ILE A 123 -13.85 15.27 0.18
CA ILE A 123 -14.40 16.08 -0.89
C ILE A 123 -15.79 16.55 -0.43
N ILE A 124 -15.98 17.86 -0.42
CA ILE A 124 -17.25 18.51 -0.07
C ILE A 124 -17.68 19.36 -1.26
N ASN A 125 -18.91 19.17 -1.72
CA ASN A 125 -19.53 19.98 -2.76
C ASN A 125 -21.06 19.99 -2.56
N GLN A 126 -21.84 20.39 -3.57
CA GLN A 126 -23.31 20.41 -3.49
C GLN A 126 -23.93 19.01 -3.35
N GLU A 127 -23.23 17.96 -3.79
CA GLU A 127 -23.71 16.57 -3.82
C GLU A 127 -23.07 15.70 -2.73
N LEU A 128 -21.88 16.06 -2.25
CA LEU A 128 -21.05 15.32 -1.31
C LEU A 128 -20.89 16.11 -0.01
N SER A 129 -21.37 15.52 1.09
CA SER A 129 -21.16 15.99 2.46
C SER A 129 -20.32 14.98 3.24
N VAL A 130 -19.77 15.43 4.37
CA VAL A 130 -19.17 14.59 5.42
C VAL A 130 -20.24 13.99 6.32
#